data_AF-A0AAU3YVF9-F1
#
_entry.id   AF-A0AAU3YVF9-F1
#
_cell.length_a   1.000
_cell.length_b   1.000
_cell.length_c   1.000
_cell.angle_alpha   90.00
_cell.angle_beta   90.00
_cell.angle_gamma   90.00
#
_symmetry.space_group_name_H-M   'P 1'
#
loop_
_entity.id
_entity.type
_entity.pdbx_description
1 polymer ?
#
loop_
_entity_poly.entity_id
_entity_poly.type
_entity_poly.pdbx_seq_one_letter_code
_entity_poly.pdbx_strand_id
1 'polypeptide(L)' 'MFWCPVCKCAYPHGQEGPAAAFEVHNAERHRGETRDRKVGQITGRHVVIGFLTLAILAWVGKFVDFTQLWHP' A
#
# COMPACT_ATOMS: atom_id res chain seq x y z
N MET A 1 -10.43 -6.28 -13.37
CA MET A 1 -10.22 -7.65 -12.84
C MET A 1 -9.48 -7.55 -11.53
N PHE A 2 -9.95 -8.22 -10.47
CA PHE A 2 -9.40 -8.11 -9.12
C PHE A 2 -8.89 -9.46 -8.62
N TRP A 3 -7.83 -9.45 -7.80
CA TRP A 3 -7.17 -10.66 -7.30
C TRP A 3 -7.52 -10.90 -5.83
N CYS A 4 -8.06 -12.08 -5.53
CA CYS A 4 -8.23 -12.53 -4.15
C CYS A 4 -6.95 -13.21 -3.65
N PRO A 5 -6.28 -12.70 -2.60
CA PRO A 5 -5.05 -13.31 -2.07
C PRO A 5 -5.31 -14.61 -1.29
N VAL A 6 -6.54 -14.86 -0.85
CA VAL A 6 -6.93 -16.06 -0.10
C VAL A 6 -7.22 -17.21 -1.07
N CYS A 7 -8.09 -16.98 -2.05
CA CYS A 7 -8.42 -17.96 -3.09
C CYS A 7 -7.32 -18.11 -4.16
N LYS A 8 -6.39 -17.16 -4.27
CA LYS A 8 -5.43 -17.04 -5.37
C LYS A 8 -6.12 -17.09 -6.75
N CYS A 9 -7.24 -16.39 -6.89
CA CYS A 9 -7.99 -16.32 -8.14
C CYS A 9 -8.26 -14.87 -8.54
N ALA A 10 -8.34 -14.65 -9.85
CA ALA A 10 -8.83 -13.40 -10.42
C ALA A 10 -10.34 -13.51 -10.67
N TYR A 11 -11.10 -12.46 -10.37
CA TYR A 11 -12.53 -12.39 -10.65
C TYR A 11 -12.91 -11.04 -11.27
N PRO A 12 -13.97 -11.02 -12.12
CA PRO A 12 -14.48 -9.80 -12.73
C PRO A 12 -15.26 -8.96 -11.70
N HIS A 13 -15.31 -7.65 -11.92
CA HIS A 13 -16.24 -6.74 -11.25
C HIS A 13 -17.06 -6.03 -12.34
N GLY A 14 -18.34 -5.81 -12.07
CA GLY A 14 -19.23 -5.00 -12.89
C GLY A 14 -19.08 -3.51 -12.61
N GLN A 15 -20.18 -2.77 -12.77
CA GLN A 15 -20.23 -1.32 -12.57
C GLN A 15 -20.18 -0.91 -11.09
N GLU A 16 -20.44 -1.84 -10.17
CA GLU A 16 -20.36 -1.66 -8.72
C GLU A 16 -18.93 -1.38 -8.22
N GLY A 17 -17.92 -1.65 -9.05
CA GLY A 17 -16.52 -1.38 -8.76
C GLY A 17 -15.83 -2.46 -7.92
N PRO A 18 -14.50 -2.36 -7.79
CA PRO A 18 -13.68 -3.43 -7.22
C PRO A 18 -13.91 -3.64 -5.71
N ALA A 19 -14.31 -2.61 -4.97
CA ALA A 19 -14.55 -2.70 -3.53
C ALA A 19 -15.82 -3.51 -3.22
N ALA A 20 -16.94 -3.19 -3.88
CA ALA A 20 -18.19 -3.92 -3.71
C ALA A 20 -18.06 -5.38 -4.17
N ALA A 21 -17.39 -5.61 -5.30
CA ALA A 21 -17.12 -6.98 -5.78
C ALA A 21 -16.24 -7.78 -4.81
N PHE A 22 -15.29 -7.13 -4.11
CA PHE A 22 -14.49 -7.76 -3.06
C PHE A 22 -15.31 -8.10 -1.82
N GLU A 23 -16.20 -7.22 -1.38
CA GLU A 23 -17.09 -7.51 -0.25
C GLU A 23 -18.01 -8.70 -0.54
N VAL A 24 -18.63 -8.74 -1.71
CA VAL A 24 -19.50 -9.87 -2.14
C VAL A 24 -18.69 -11.16 -2.24
N HIS A 25 -17.54 -11.12 -2.91
CA HIS A 25 -16.65 -12.29 -3.01
C HIS A 25 -16.24 -12.83 -1.63
N ASN A 26 -15.91 -11.93 -0.70
CA ASN A 26 -15.48 -12.30 0.64
C ASN A 26 -16.64 -12.86 1.49
N ALA A 27 -17.84 -12.29 1.36
CA ALA A 27 -19.04 -12.80 2.01
C ALA A 27 -19.37 -14.23 1.52
N GLU A 28 -19.33 -14.46 0.21
CA GLU A 28 -19.68 -15.75 -0.40
C GLU A 28 -18.62 -16.82 -0.22
N ARG A 29 -17.33 -16.47 -0.39
CA ARG A 29 -16.23 -17.45 -0.45
C ARG A 29 -15.46 -17.61 0.84
N HIS A 30 -15.51 -16.61 1.72
CA HIS A 30 -14.74 -16.60 2.96
C HIS A 30 -15.60 -16.40 4.20
N ARG A 31 -16.94 -16.40 4.09
CA ARG A 31 -17.87 -16.17 5.22
C ARG A 31 -17.58 -14.87 5.98
N GLY A 32 -17.05 -13.87 5.29
CA GLY A 32 -16.61 -12.62 5.92
C GLY A 32 -15.25 -12.68 6.62
N GLU A 33 -14.58 -13.84 6.62
CA GLU A 33 -13.24 -14.00 7.20
C GLU A 33 -12.19 -13.42 6.24
N THR A 34 -11.97 -12.10 6.32
CA THR A 34 -10.79 -11.52 5.73
C THR A 34 -9.59 -11.92 6.58
N ARG A 35 -8.68 -12.75 6.03
CA ARG A 35 -7.29 -12.69 6.49
C ARG A 35 -6.80 -11.29 6.11
N ASP A 36 -6.91 -10.41 7.09
CA ASP A 36 -6.63 -8.98 7.05
C ASP A 36 -5.18 -8.76 6.60
N ARG A 37 -4.96 -8.89 5.30
CA ARG A 37 -3.83 -8.29 4.64
C ARG A 37 -4.41 -7.08 3.98
N LYS A 38 -4.57 -6.02 4.78
CA LYS A 38 -4.52 -4.62 4.35
C LYS A 38 -3.82 -4.56 3.00
N VAL A 39 -4.60 -4.59 1.93
CA VAL A 39 -4.09 -4.37 0.58
C VAL A 39 -3.56 -2.96 0.69
N GLY A 40 -2.24 -2.81 0.86
CA GLY A 40 -1.61 -1.65 1.50
C GLY A 40 -2.24 -0.34 1.06
N GLN A 41 -3.28 0.07 1.75
CA GLN A 41 -4.08 1.20 1.33
C GLN A 41 -3.22 2.36 1.77
N ILE A 42 -2.56 3.00 0.80
CA ILE A 42 -1.79 4.22 1.03
C ILE A 42 -2.82 5.28 1.42
N THR A 43 -3.17 5.28 2.71
CA THR A 43 -3.98 6.33 3.33
C THR A 43 -3.13 7.59 3.42
N GLY A 44 -3.77 8.76 3.48
CA GLY A 44 -3.06 10.05 3.56
C GLY A 44 -1.99 10.12 4.65
N ARG A 45 -2.13 9.34 5.74
CA ARG A 45 -1.12 9.19 6.78
C ARG A 45 0.22 8.62 6.28
N HIS A 46 0.21 7.67 5.35
CA HIS A 46 1.42 7.12 4.75
C HIS A 46 2.15 8.14 3.89
N VAL A 47 1.40 9.00 3.19
CA VAL A 47 1.96 10.13 2.42
C VAL A 47 2.64 11.12 3.37
N VAL A 48 1.98 11.49 4.48
CA VAL A 48 2.55 12.39 5.50
C VAL A 48 3.83 11.79 6.09
N ILE A 49 3.83 10.51 6.49
CA ILE A 49 5.02 9.85 7.02
C ILE A 49 6.15 9.85 5.98
N GLY A 50 5.84 9.54 4.71
CA GLY A 50 6.82 9.58 3.62
C GLY A 50 7.46 10.95 3.45
N PHE A 51 6.66 12.02 3.40
CA PHE A 51 7.15 13.39 3.30
C PHE A 51 8.00 13.80 4.51
N LEU A 52 7.56 13.45 5.72
CA LEU A 52 8.27 13.79 6.95
C LEU A 52 9.64 13.09 7.00
N THR A 53 9.70 11.84 6.54
CA THR A 53 10.94 11.07 6.44
C THR A 53 11.90 11.69 5.42
N LEU A 54 11.41 12.11 4.25
CA LEU A 54 12.22 12.80 3.24
C LEU A 54 12.74 14.16 3.76
N ALA A 55 11.92 14.91 4.49
CA ALA A 55 12.33 16.18 5.10
C ALA A 55 13.44 15.98 6.14
N ILE A 56 13.33 14.96 7.00
CA ILE A 56 14.36 14.61 7.97
C ILE A 56 15.65 14.19 7.26
N LEU A 57 15.57 13.35 6.21
CA LEU A 57 16.74 12.94 5.45
C LEU A 57 17.44 14.13 4.77
N ALA A 58 16.66 15.04 4.16
CA ALA A 58 17.20 16.26 3.56
C ALA A 58 17.84 17.19 4.61
N TRP A 59 17.25 17.26 5.81
CA TRP A 59 17.82 18.00 6.93
C TRP A 59 19.14 17.38 7.40
N VAL A 60 19.17 16.06 7.62
CA VAL A 60 20.39 15.34 8.04
C VAL A 60 21.47 15.41 6.96
N GLY A 61 21.13 15.29 5.69
CA GLY A 61 22.09 15.46 4.57
C GLY A 61 22.67 16.87 4.47
N LYS A 62 22.07 17.87 5.13
CA LYS A 62 22.67 19.20 5.29
C LYS A 62 23.73 19.26 6.39
N PHE A 63 23.68 18.35 7.37
CA PHE A 63 24.69 18.23 8.44
C PHE A 63 25.77 17.21 8.11
N VAL A 64 25.41 16.20 7.31
CA VAL A 64 26.32 15.19 6.81
C VAL A 64 26.74 15.61 5.41
N ASP A 65 27.85 16.31 5.31
CA ASP A 65 28.41 16.72 4.02
C ASP A 65 28.92 15.48 3.26
N PHE A 66 28.02 14.86 2.48
CA PHE A 66 28.32 13.68 1.68
C PHE A 66 29.35 13.95 0.57
N THR A 67 29.75 15.21 0.35
CA THR A 67 30.79 15.54 -0.65
C THR A 67 32.17 15.01 -0.24
N GLN A 68 32.41 14.69 1.04
CA GLN A 68 33.66 14.07 1.49
C GLN A 68 33.81 12.57 1.13
N LEU A 69 32.71 11.88 0.76
CA LEU A 69 32.76 10.45 0.39
C LEU A 69 33.08 10.22 -1.09
N TRP A 70 33.14 11.28 -1.89
CA TRP A 70 33.47 11.27 -3.31
C TRP A 70 34.81 12.01 -3.56
N HIS A 71 35.87 11.54 -2.91
CA HIS A 71 37.23 11.81 -3.41
C HIS A 71 37.72 10.55 -4.15
N PRO A 72 37.94 10.61 -5.48
CA PRO A 72 38.62 9.55 -6.21
C PRO A 72 40.09 9.40 -5.79
#